data_AF-A0A414NVV5-F1
#
_entry.id   AF-A0A414NVV5-F1
#
_cell.length_a   1.000
_cell.length_b   1.000
_cell.length_c   1.000
_cell.angle_alpha   90.00
_cell.angle_beta   90.00
_cell.angle_gamma   90.00
#
_symmetry.space_group_name_H-M   'P 1'
#
loop_
_entity.id
_entity.type
_entity.pdbx_description
1 polymer ?
#
loop_
_entity_poly.entity_id
_entity_poly.type
_entity_poly.pdbx_seq_one_letter_code
_entity_poly.pdbx_strand_id
1 'polypeptide(L)'
;MMSLSDKKEIWRGMPQETPEQQLWADNYYDAELIPMAQERFRGHYASEKGDYYGLFLLMGPLWELSTFSVALFEPQNVHVFCRKEQALQVKLLQQNLGLDDGSLCCTYIQGEDIPSLYRVMKKQHDIWDSVGRTAIDITGGSALAAPAAAMAAACLDIDVYRIESQYLPAYHHHDPGTERLCHIPAVTSVIGMD
;
A
#
# COMPACT_ATOMS: atom_id res chain seq x y z
N MET A 1 -13.87 15.36 -20.15
CA MET A 1 -13.35 14.17 -19.44
C MET A 1 -14.32 13.87 -18.31
N MET A 2 -14.69 12.60 -18.08
CA MET A 2 -15.60 12.24 -16.98
C MET A 2 -14.90 12.42 -15.63
N SER A 3 -15.62 12.87 -14.61
CA SER A 3 -15.07 12.99 -13.26
C SER A 3 -14.99 11.63 -12.55
N LEU A 4 -14.19 11.54 -11.48
CA LEU A 4 -14.13 10.35 -10.63
C LEU A 4 -15.52 9.99 -10.08
N SER A 5 -16.31 11.01 -9.70
CA SER A 5 -17.68 10.82 -9.24
C SER A 5 -18.57 10.19 -10.32
N ASP A 6 -18.47 10.65 -11.57
CA ASP A 6 -19.27 10.07 -12.67
C ASP A 6 -18.92 8.61 -12.93
N LYS A 7 -17.62 8.26 -12.91
CA LYS A 7 -17.17 6.88 -13.10
C LYS A 7 -17.56 5.97 -11.93
N LYS A 8 -17.58 6.49 -10.70
CA LYS A 8 -18.08 5.74 -9.54
C LYS A 8 -19.55 5.36 -9.71
N GLU A 9 -20.38 6.26 -10.23
CA GLU A 9 -21.79 5.95 -10.50
C GLU A 9 -21.95 4.90 -11.61
N ILE A 10 -21.12 4.92 -12.64
CA ILE A 10 -21.08 3.83 -13.64
C ILE A 10 -20.78 2.50 -12.95
N TRP A 11 -19.69 2.42 -12.20
CA TRP A 11 -19.26 1.20 -11.53
C TRP A 11 -20.32 0.65 -10.56
N ARG A 12 -20.93 1.53 -9.76
CA ARG A 12 -22.01 1.16 -8.83
C ARG A 12 -23.26 0.65 -9.55
N GLY A 13 -23.48 1.07 -10.79
CA GLY A 13 -24.57 0.61 -11.65
C GLY A 13 -24.25 -0.64 -12.47
N MET A 14 -23.01 -1.15 -12.43
CA MET A 14 -22.66 -2.39 -13.14
C MET A 14 -23.32 -3.60 -12.47
N PRO A 15 -23.82 -4.58 -13.25
CA PRO A 15 -24.35 -5.81 -12.69
C PRO A 15 -23.22 -6.61 -12.01
N GLN A 16 -23.53 -7.33 -10.92
CA GLN A 16 -22.55 -8.06 -10.10
C GLN A 16 -23.10 -9.39 -9.55
N GLU A 17 -24.16 -9.91 -10.17
CA GLU A 17 -24.88 -11.11 -9.70
C GLU A 17 -24.18 -12.42 -10.10
N THR A 18 -23.36 -12.37 -11.16
CA THR A 18 -22.60 -13.54 -11.64
C THR A 18 -21.09 -13.32 -11.52
N PRO A 19 -20.26 -14.38 -11.49
CA PRO A 19 -18.81 -14.25 -11.46
C PRO A 19 -18.22 -13.46 -12.65
N GLU A 20 -18.82 -13.58 -13.84
CA GLU A 20 -18.39 -12.83 -15.02
C GLU A 20 -18.70 -11.33 -14.89
N GLN A 21 -19.87 -11.00 -14.35
CA GLN A 21 -20.29 -9.64 -14.05
C GLN A 21 -19.41 -8.98 -12.99
N GLN A 22 -19.08 -9.72 -11.92
CA GLN A 22 -18.13 -9.28 -10.89
C GLN A 22 -16.76 -8.98 -11.49
N LEU A 23 -16.24 -9.90 -12.32
CA LEU A 23 -14.97 -9.69 -13.00
C LEU A 23 -14.95 -8.43 -13.87
N TRP A 24 -16.06 -8.11 -14.56
CA TRP A 24 -16.14 -6.86 -15.32
C TRP A 24 -16.19 -5.62 -14.44
N ALA A 25 -16.91 -5.67 -13.32
CA ALA A 25 -16.94 -4.57 -12.35
C ALA A 25 -15.57 -4.34 -11.71
N ASP A 26 -14.86 -5.41 -11.35
CA ASP A 26 -13.50 -5.36 -10.80
C ASP A 26 -12.51 -4.81 -11.82
N ASN A 27 -12.55 -5.30 -13.07
CA ASN A 27 -11.69 -4.76 -14.13
C ASN A 27 -11.93 -3.28 -14.40
N TYR A 28 -13.19 -2.82 -14.35
CA TYR A 28 -13.51 -1.40 -14.48
C TYR A 28 -12.97 -0.60 -13.29
N TYR A 29 -13.14 -1.11 -12.07
CA TYR A 29 -12.62 -0.48 -10.86
C TYR A 29 -11.09 -0.31 -10.95
N ASP A 30 -10.38 -1.38 -11.30
CA ASP A 30 -8.92 -1.42 -11.40
C ASP A 30 -8.38 -0.51 -12.50
N ALA A 31 -9.01 -0.51 -13.68
CA ALA A 31 -8.53 0.22 -14.85
C ALA A 31 -8.93 1.70 -14.84
N GLU A 32 -10.10 2.04 -14.29
CA GLU A 32 -10.68 3.37 -14.44
C GLU A 32 -10.75 4.16 -13.14
N LEU A 33 -11.02 3.51 -12.01
CA LEU A 33 -11.23 4.20 -10.73
C LEU A 33 -9.94 4.34 -9.93
N ILE A 34 -9.15 3.28 -9.80
CA ILE A 34 -7.90 3.32 -9.04
C ILE A 34 -6.92 4.37 -9.58
N PRO A 35 -6.62 4.47 -10.89
CA PRO A 35 -5.70 5.48 -11.39
C PRO A 35 -6.17 6.91 -11.13
N MET A 36 -7.48 7.17 -11.26
CA MET A 36 -8.06 8.49 -10.98
C MET A 36 -8.04 8.82 -9.48
N ALA A 37 -8.27 7.84 -8.61
CA ALA A 37 -8.15 8.00 -7.17
C ALA A 37 -6.69 8.27 -6.75
N GLN A 38 -5.73 7.54 -7.33
CA GLN A 38 -4.30 7.77 -7.12
C GLN A 38 -3.87 9.17 -7.57
N GLU A 39 -4.28 9.62 -8.76
CA GLU A 39 -3.96 10.97 -9.25
C GLU A 39 -4.48 12.04 -8.29
N ARG A 40 -5.73 11.91 -7.85
CA ARG A 40 -6.34 12.82 -6.87
C ARG A 40 -5.59 12.78 -5.54
N PHE A 41 -5.26 11.59 -5.03
CA PHE A 41 -4.56 11.39 -3.77
C PHE A 41 -3.16 12.02 -3.81
N ARG A 42 -2.40 11.76 -4.88
CA ARG A 42 -1.08 12.35 -5.11
C ARG A 42 -1.13 13.87 -5.17
N GLY A 43 -2.13 14.43 -5.85
CA GLY A 43 -2.34 15.87 -5.90
C GLY A 43 -2.64 16.46 -4.52
N HIS A 44 -3.44 15.78 -3.72
CA HIS A 44 -3.80 16.22 -2.37
C HIS A 44 -2.62 16.16 -1.38
N TYR A 45 -1.83 15.09 -1.45
CA TYR A 45 -0.69 14.84 -0.56
C TYR A 45 0.66 15.20 -1.18
N ALA A 46 0.69 16.05 -2.21
CA ALA A 46 1.93 16.38 -2.94
C ALA A 46 3.04 16.94 -2.04
N SER A 47 2.70 17.65 -0.96
CA SER A 47 3.66 18.16 0.04
C SER A 47 4.25 17.09 0.94
N GLU A 48 3.60 15.92 1.03
CA GLU A 48 4.05 14.76 1.82
C GLU A 48 4.92 13.80 1.00
N LYS A 49 5.14 14.10 -0.30
CA LYS A 49 6.02 13.34 -1.19
C LYS A 49 7.47 13.45 -0.71
N GLY A 50 7.82 12.69 0.32
CA GLY A 50 9.19 12.54 0.80
C GLY A 50 10.08 11.88 -0.26
N ASP A 51 11.39 12.10 -0.15
CA ASP A 51 12.38 11.46 -1.01
C ASP A 51 12.81 10.12 -0.37
N TYR A 52 12.13 9.05 -0.78
CA TYR A 52 12.34 7.70 -0.26
C TYR A 52 13.10 6.83 -1.26
N TYR A 53 14.21 6.26 -0.81
CA TYR A 53 14.94 5.27 -1.60
C TYR A 53 14.25 3.90 -1.55
N GLY A 54 13.68 3.56 -0.39
CA GLY A 54 13.03 2.27 -0.15
C GLY A 54 11.66 2.41 0.50
N LEU A 55 10.72 1.55 0.09
CA LEU A 55 9.41 1.41 0.71
C LEU A 55 9.15 -0.06 1.04
N PHE A 56 8.98 -0.35 2.32
CA PHE A 56 8.41 -1.62 2.77
C PHE A 56 6.88 -1.58 2.65
N LEU A 57 6.27 -2.70 2.30
CA LEU A 57 4.83 -2.79 2.13
C LEU A 57 4.31 -4.11 2.70
N LEU A 58 3.37 -4.05 3.63
CA LEU A 58 2.65 -5.24 4.08
C LEU A 58 1.47 -5.50 3.15
N MET A 59 1.47 -6.63 2.45
CA MET A 59 0.39 -6.96 1.51
C MET A 59 -0.84 -7.48 2.26
N GLY A 60 -2.00 -6.90 1.94
CA GLY A 60 -3.31 -7.31 2.43
C GLY A 60 -4.05 -8.21 1.44
N PRO A 61 -5.30 -8.60 1.73
CA PRO A 61 -6.16 -9.30 0.77
C PRO A 61 -6.60 -8.40 -0.40
N LEU A 62 -6.65 -7.09 -0.14
CA LEU A 62 -6.98 -6.02 -1.07
C LEU A 62 -5.69 -5.27 -1.41
N TRP A 63 -5.28 -5.31 -2.67
CA TRP A 63 -3.99 -4.78 -3.14
C TRP A 63 -4.03 -3.25 -3.32
N GLU A 64 -5.23 -2.72 -3.52
CA GLU A 64 -5.50 -1.40 -4.08
C GLU A 64 -5.00 -0.30 -3.15
N LEU A 65 -5.29 -0.39 -1.85
CA LEU A 65 -4.82 0.60 -0.88
C LEU A 65 -3.28 0.67 -0.80
N SER A 66 -2.62 -0.47 -0.98
CA SER A 66 -1.16 -0.56 -0.90
C SER A 66 -0.48 0.18 -2.07
N THR A 67 -1.21 0.50 -3.13
CA THR A 67 -0.66 1.23 -4.28
C THR A 67 -0.55 2.73 -4.06
N PHE A 68 -1.33 3.30 -3.14
CA PHE A 68 -1.39 4.75 -2.94
C PHE A 68 -0.09 5.31 -2.36
N SER A 69 0.51 4.61 -1.39
CA SER A 69 1.81 4.99 -0.83
C SER A 69 2.93 4.89 -1.87
N VAL A 70 2.96 3.81 -2.66
CA VAL A 70 3.95 3.64 -3.75
C VAL A 70 3.78 4.73 -4.80
N ALA A 71 2.55 5.01 -5.23
CA ALA A 71 2.25 6.05 -6.23
C ALA A 71 2.56 7.46 -5.74
N LEU A 72 2.38 7.73 -4.44
CA LEU A 72 2.71 9.02 -3.82
C LEU A 72 4.21 9.22 -3.69
N PHE A 73 4.89 8.26 -3.05
CA PHE A 73 6.30 8.40 -2.68
C PHE A 73 7.25 8.14 -3.86
N GLU A 74 6.80 7.41 -4.90
CA GLU A 74 7.62 7.01 -6.05
C GLU A 74 9.00 6.48 -5.64
N PRO A 75 9.06 5.50 -4.70
CA PRO A 75 10.33 5.02 -4.18
C PRO A 75 11.12 4.30 -5.27
N GLN A 76 12.45 4.32 -5.18
CA GLN A 76 13.30 3.60 -6.13
C GLN A 76 13.18 2.08 -5.97
N ASN A 77 12.91 1.62 -4.75
CA ASN A 77 12.78 0.20 -4.43
C ASN A 77 11.56 -0.05 -3.54
N VAL A 78 10.81 -1.11 -3.86
CA VAL A 78 9.67 -1.59 -3.06
C VAL A 78 9.97 -3.01 -2.58
N HIS A 79 9.82 -3.27 -1.29
CA HIS A 79 9.90 -4.61 -0.72
C HIS A 79 8.58 -4.99 -0.09
N VAL A 80 7.89 -5.91 -0.74
CA VAL A 80 6.59 -6.42 -0.32
C VAL A 80 6.78 -7.61 0.62
N PHE A 81 6.09 -7.58 1.75
CA PHE A 81 5.88 -8.74 2.61
C PHE A 81 4.52 -9.33 2.29
N CYS A 82 4.52 -10.53 1.71
CA CYS A 82 3.31 -11.19 1.24
C CYS A 82 3.21 -12.63 1.76
N ARG A 83 2.01 -13.19 1.82
CA ARG A 83 1.78 -14.63 1.97
C ARG A 83 1.66 -15.27 0.59
N LYS A 84 1.79 -16.59 0.51
CA LYS A 84 1.74 -17.29 -0.79
C LYS A 84 0.41 -17.08 -1.51
N GLU A 85 -0.68 -17.05 -0.76
CA GLU A 85 -2.03 -16.79 -1.27
C GLU A 85 -2.21 -15.36 -1.82
N GLN A 86 -1.29 -14.43 -1.51
CA GLN A 86 -1.34 -13.04 -1.96
C GLN A 86 -0.51 -12.79 -3.24
N ALA A 87 -0.04 -13.84 -3.92
CA ALA A 87 0.77 -13.69 -5.12
C ALA A 87 0.04 -12.92 -6.24
N LEU A 88 -1.28 -13.07 -6.35
CA LEU A 88 -2.09 -12.33 -7.32
C LEU A 88 -2.12 -10.84 -7.00
N GLN A 89 -2.29 -10.47 -5.72
CA GLN A 89 -2.30 -9.09 -5.24
C GLN A 89 -0.99 -8.37 -5.55
N VAL A 90 0.15 -9.05 -5.37
CA VAL A 90 1.47 -8.49 -5.73
C VAL A 90 1.55 -8.23 -7.23
N LYS A 91 1.04 -9.16 -8.06
CA LYS A 91 1.02 -9.00 -9.51
C LYS A 91 0.13 -7.83 -9.94
N LEU A 92 -1.04 -7.67 -9.35
CA LEU A 92 -1.96 -6.57 -9.64
C LEU A 92 -1.35 -5.22 -9.25
N LEU A 93 -0.70 -5.14 -8.07
CA LEU A 93 0.06 -3.96 -7.65
C LEU A 93 1.15 -3.60 -8.67
N GLN A 94 1.95 -4.59 -9.09
CA GLN A 94 3.03 -4.38 -10.06
C GLN A 94 2.48 -3.88 -11.41
N GLN A 95 1.40 -4.48 -11.89
CA GLN A 95 0.75 -4.11 -13.16
C GLN A 95 0.14 -2.72 -13.12
N ASN A 96 -0.57 -2.37 -12.04
CA ASN A 96 -1.21 -1.08 -11.88
C ASN A 96 -0.19 0.08 -11.86
N LEU A 97 0.95 -0.14 -11.19
CA LEU A 97 1.97 0.89 -11.00
C LEU A 97 3.04 0.89 -12.11
N GLY A 98 3.02 -0.10 -13.01
CA GLY A 98 4.03 -0.25 -14.05
C GLY A 98 5.44 -0.44 -13.50
N LEU A 99 5.58 -1.13 -12.37
CA LEU A 99 6.88 -1.34 -11.72
C LEU A 99 7.72 -2.36 -12.48
N ASP A 100 8.96 -2.00 -12.78
CA ASP A 100 9.94 -2.88 -13.39
C ASP A 100 10.35 -3.99 -12.41
N ASP A 101 10.67 -5.18 -12.93
CA ASP A 101 11.07 -6.36 -12.14
C ASP A 101 12.29 -6.10 -11.22
N GLY A 102 13.12 -5.10 -11.54
CA GLY A 102 14.27 -4.71 -10.71
C GLY A 102 13.93 -3.81 -9.52
N SER A 103 12.76 -3.17 -9.53
CA SER A 103 12.33 -2.20 -8.52
C SER A 103 11.45 -2.81 -7.42
N LEU A 104 10.96 -4.05 -7.61
CA LEU A 104 10.09 -4.73 -6.67
C LEU A 104 10.67 -6.08 -6.23
N CYS A 105 10.75 -6.28 -4.92
CA CYS A 105 11.07 -7.55 -4.28
C CYS A 105 9.86 -8.04 -3.47
N CYS A 106 9.48 -9.33 -3.52
CA CYS A 106 8.61 -9.91 -2.48
C CYS A 106 9.38 -10.91 -1.62
N THR A 107 9.14 -10.86 -0.31
CA THR A 107 9.43 -11.94 0.63
C THR A 107 8.14 -12.59 1.12
N TYR A 108 8.06 -13.91 0.96
CA TYR A 108 6.96 -14.70 1.50
C TYR A 108 7.14 -14.96 3.00
N ILE A 109 6.21 -14.47 3.83
CA ILE A 109 6.15 -14.79 5.26
C ILE A 109 5.10 -15.88 5.48
N GLN A 110 5.50 -16.96 6.15
CA GLN A 110 4.59 -18.05 6.51
C GLN A 110 3.79 -17.66 7.75
N GLY A 111 2.46 -17.67 7.67
CA GLY A 111 1.57 -17.33 8.78
C GLY A 111 1.88 -15.94 9.35
N GLU A 112 2.17 -15.88 10.66
CA GLU A 112 2.57 -14.68 11.36
C GLU A 112 3.99 -14.82 11.97
N ASP A 113 4.96 -15.23 11.16
CA ASP A 113 6.38 -15.31 11.57
C ASP A 113 7.03 -13.92 11.70
N ILE A 114 6.70 -13.24 12.80
CA ILE A 114 7.21 -11.92 13.17
C ILE A 114 8.74 -11.87 13.28
N PRO A 115 9.43 -12.88 13.88
CA PRO A 115 10.90 -12.89 13.86
C PRO A 115 11.50 -12.84 12.45
N SER A 116 10.89 -13.51 11.47
CA SER A 116 11.35 -13.43 10.08
C SER A 116 11.06 -12.07 9.45
N LEU A 117 9.89 -11.47 9.73
CA LEU A 117 9.59 -10.09 9.34
C LEU A 117 10.70 -9.14 9.79
N TYR A 118 11.06 -9.18 11.08
CA TYR A 118 12.10 -8.32 11.65
C TYR A 118 13.48 -8.54 11.02
N ARG A 119 13.90 -9.80 10.84
CA ARG A 119 15.19 -10.12 10.22
C ARG A 119 15.28 -9.61 8.79
N VAL A 120 14.20 -9.74 8.02
CA VAL A 120 14.18 -9.30 6.62
C VAL A 120 14.12 -7.77 6.54
N MET A 121 13.29 -7.11 7.35
CA MET A 121 13.28 -5.64 7.45
C MET A 121 14.67 -5.10 7.79
N LYS A 122 15.33 -5.63 8.84
CA LYS A 122 16.68 -5.20 9.20
C LYS A 122 17.67 -5.39 8.06
N LYS A 123 17.70 -6.59 7.47
CA LYS A 123 18.63 -6.91 6.38
C LYS A 123 18.45 -5.98 5.19
N GLN A 124 17.20 -5.71 4.80
CA GLN A 124 16.91 -4.87 3.64
C GLN A 124 17.15 -3.39 3.96
N HIS A 125 16.79 -2.95 5.16
CA HIS A 125 17.09 -1.60 5.64
C HIS A 125 18.61 -1.34 5.66
N ASP A 126 19.44 -2.27 6.12
CA ASP A 126 20.90 -2.11 6.11
C ASP A 126 21.49 -1.87 4.71
N ILE A 127 20.82 -2.36 3.66
CA ILE A 127 21.20 -2.10 2.27
C ILE A 127 20.76 -0.70 1.85
N TRP A 128 19.56 -0.29 2.23
CA TRP A 128 18.93 0.96 1.82
C TRP A 128 19.41 2.19 2.60
N ASP A 129 19.69 2.04 3.89
CA ASP A 129 20.06 3.12 4.82
C ASP A 129 21.32 3.86 4.39
N SER A 130 22.26 3.16 3.75
CA SER A 130 23.46 3.78 3.18
C SER A 130 23.20 4.65 1.95
N VAL A 131 21.99 4.59 1.36
CA VAL A 131 21.64 5.24 0.09
C VAL A 131 20.58 6.32 0.27
N GLY A 132 19.57 6.09 1.11
CA GLY A 132 18.52 7.06 1.35
C GLY A 132 17.45 6.61 2.33
N ARG A 133 16.47 7.48 2.56
CA ARG A 133 15.41 7.26 3.55
C ARG A 133 14.54 6.07 3.17
N THR A 134 14.04 5.40 4.20
CA THR A 134 13.11 4.28 4.07
C THR A 134 11.79 4.61 4.74
N ALA A 135 10.68 4.18 4.14
CA ALA A 135 9.36 4.18 4.74
C ALA A 135 8.77 2.77 4.81
N ILE A 136 7.72 2.59 5.60
CA ILE A 136 6.88 1.41 5.58
C ILE A 136 5.39 1.78 5.49
N ASP A 137 4.67 1.08 4.61
CA ASP A 137 3.21 1.05 4.59
C ASP A 137 2.70 -0.21 5.31
N ILE A 138 2.03 -0.01 6.44
CA ILE A 138 1.48 -1.10 7.27
C ILE A 138 0.01 -1.43 6.96
N THR A 139 -0.59 -0.82 5.94
CA THR A 139 -2.03 -0.89 5.65
C THR A 139 -2.55 -2.31 5.48
N GLY A 140 -1.84 -3.15 4.72
CA GLY A 140 -2.25 -4.53 4.47
C GLY A 140 -1.85 -5.52 5.55
N GLY A 141 -1.16 -5.09 6.61
CA GLY A 141 -0.73 -5.97 7.69
C GLY A 141 -1.89 -6.52 8.53
N SER A 142 -1.75 -7.74 9.03
CA SER A 142 -2.68 -8.29 10.03
C SER A 142 -2.63 -7.50 11.33
N ALA A 143 -3.60 -7.76 12.23
CA ALA A 143 -3.62 -7.18 13.57
C ALA A 143 -2.33 -7.46 14.38
N LEU A 144 -1.55 -8.49 14.01
CA LEU A 144 -0.24 -8.77 14.59
C LEU A 144 0.90 -8.18 13.75
N ALA A 145 0.88 -8.35 12.42
CA ALA A 145 1.98 -7.94 11.56
C ALA A 145 2.13 -6.42 11.44
N ALA A 146 1.03 -5.66 11.36
CA ALA A 146 1.06 -4.21 11.26
C ALA A 146 1.75 -3.54 12.48
N PRO A 147 1.33 -3.79 13.74
CA PRO A 147 2.01 -3.22 14.90
C PRO A 147 3.43 -3.76 15.05
N ALA A 148 3.69 -5.02 14.73
CA ALA A 148 5.04 -5.56 14.73
C ALA A 148 5.97 -4.80 13.77
N ALA A 149 5.53 -4.58 12.54
CA ALA A 149 6.30 -3.85 11.55
C ALA A 149 6.54 -2.39 11.96
N ALA A 150 5.55 -1.74 12.58
CA ALA A 150 5.72 -0.39 13.14
C ALA A 150 6.74 -0.36 14.30
N MET A 151 6.75 -1.38 15.17
CA MET A 151 7.77 -1.51 16.23
C MET A 151 9.17 -1.69 15.64
N ALA A 152 9.31 -2.54 14.62
CA ALA A 152 10.59 -2.71 13.93
C ALA A 152 11.02 -1.41 13.25
N ALA A 153 10.11 -0.71 12.57
CA ALA A 153 10.37 0.58 11.95
C ALA A 153 10.87 1.63 12.95
N ALA A 154 10.26 1.70 14.13
CA ALA A 154 10.72 2.60 15.21
C ALA A 154 12.15 2.27 15.68
N CYS A 155 12.54 1.00 15.73
CA CYS A 155 13.91 0.59 16.07
C CYS A 155 14.92 0.85 14.94
N LEU A 156 14.45 1.08 13.71
CA LEU A 156 15.26 1.24 12.50
C LEU A 156 15.19 2.67 11.92
N ASP A 157 14.58 3.61 12.64
CA ASP A 157 14.37 4.99 12.17
C ASP A 157 13.69 5.06 10.79
N ILE A 158 12.66 4.22 10.59
CA ILE A 158 11.86 4.14 9.36
C ILE A 158 10.54 4.88 9.58
N ASP A 159 10.16 5.74 8.63
CA ASP A 159 8.88 6.44 8.67
C ASP A 159 7.72 5.46 8.47
N VAL A 160 6.66 5.61 9.26
CA VAL A 160 5.52 4.67 9.27
C VAL A 160 4.27 5.34 8.72
N TYR A 161 3.69 4.73 7.70
CA TYR A 161 2.46 5.19 7.06
C TYR A 161 1.37 4.13 7.06
N ARG A 162 0.14 4.61 7.03
CA ARG A 162 -1.08 3.82 6.80
C ARG A 162 -2.01 4.59 5.88
N ILE A 163 -2.68 3.89 4.99
CA ILE A 163 -3.76 4.41 4.17
C ILE A 163 -5.09 4.00 4.82
N GLU A 164 -5.93 4.98 5.11
CA GLU A 164 -7.31 4.76 5.51
C GLU A 164 -8.22 5.03 4.31
N SER A 165 -9.28 4.24 4.16
CA SER A 165 -10.29 4.47 3.13
C SER A 165 -11.62 3.88 3.55
N GLN A 166 -12.72 4.43 3.05
CA GLN A 166 -14.05 3.90 3.34
C GLN A 166 -14.23 2.56 2.63
N TYR A 167 -14.42 1.47 3.38
CA TYR A 167 -14.76 0.19 2.76
C TYR A 167 -16.26 0.13 2.40
N LEU A 168 -16.58 -0.42 1.24
CA LEU A 168 -17.94 -0.64 0.77
C LEU A 168 -18.25 -2.14 0.73
N PRO A 169 -18.89 -2.70 1.78
CA PRO A 169 -19.13 -4.14 1.88
C PRO A 169 -19.93 -4.73 0.72
N ALA A 170 -20.87 -3.97 0.15
CA ALA A 170 -21.70 -4.41 -0.96
C ALA A 170 -20.92 -4.63 -2.27
N TYR A 171 -19.75 -3.99 -2.39
CA TYR A 171 -18.91 -4.05 -3.58
C TYR A 171 -17.59 -4.76 -3.32
N HIS A 172 -17.33 -5.20 -2.09
CA HIS A 172 -16.07 -5.78 -1.65
C HIS A 172 -14.81 -4.94 -1.89
N HIS A 173 -14.98 -3.64 -2.13
CA HIS A 173 -13.93 -2.68 -2.48
C HIS A 173 -13.94 -1.45 -1.58
N HIS A 174 -12.86 -0.68 -1.60
CA HIS A 174 -12.82 0.65 -0.99
C HIS A 174 -13.53 1.69 -1.87
N ASP A 175 -14.09 2.75 -1.29
CA ASP A 175 -14.74 3.82 -2.05
C ASP A 175 -13.68 4.74 -2.66
N PRO A 176 -13.50 4.76 -3.99
CA PRO A 176 -12.38 5.47 -4.59
C PRO A 176 -12.46 6.97 -4.34
N GLY A 177 -11.32 7.57 -4.00
CA GLY A 177 -11.19 8.99 -3.69
C GLY A 177 -11.50 9.34 -2.23
N THR A 178 -11.67 8.34 -1.35
CA THR A 178 -11.81 8.53 0.10
C THR A 178 -10.53 8.22 0.87
N GLU A 179 -9.46 7.87 0.16
CA GLU A 179 -8.18 7.48 0.73
C GLU A 179 -7.52 8.64 1.46
N ARG A 180 -6.95 8.35 2.63
CA ARG A 180 -6.23 9.32 3.46
C ARG A 180 -4.88 8.75 3.87
N LEU A 181 -3.84 9.56 3.71
CA LEU A 181 -2.52 9.28 4.24
C LEU A 181 -2.50 9.55 5.74
N CYS A 182 -2.13 8.55 6.52
CA CYS A 182 -1.88 8.67 7.95
C CYS A 182 -0.39 8.42 8.20
N HIS A 183 0.36 9.49 8.51
CA HIS A 183 1.70 9.38 9.05
C HIS A 183 1.63 9.07 10.55
N ILE A 184 2.28 8.01 10.99
CA ILE A 184 2.36 7.62 12.40
C ILE A 184 3.68 8.19 12.94
N PRO A 185 3.63 9.24 13.79
CA PRO A 185 4.84 9.90 14.25
C PRO A 185 5.64 8.98 15.18
N ALA A 186 6.97 9.09 15.12
CA ALA A 186 7.84 8.45 16.09
C ALA A 186 7.49 8.93 17.50
N VAL A 187 7.45 8.01 18.48
CA VAL A 187 7.11 8.34 19.87
C VAL A 187 8.03 9.44 20.43
N THR A 188 9.33 9.37 20.11
CA THR A 188 10.35 10.35 20.51
C THR A 188 10.02 11.75 20.02
N SER A 189 9.46 11.89 18.81
CA SER A 189 9.08 13.19 18.22
C SER A 189 7.89 13.86 18.91
N VAL A 190 7.06 13.10 19.62
CA VAL A 190 5.85 13.61 20.30
C VAL A 190 6.07 13.80 21.80
N ILE A 191 6.76 12.84 22.44
CA ILE A 191 6.93 12.81 23.90
C ILE A 191 8.27 13.45 24.33
N GLY A 192 9.21 13.68 23.40
CA GLY A 192 10.50 14.32 23.70
C GLY A 192 11.44 13.40 24.49
N MET A 193 11.50 12.13 24.11
CA MET A 193 12.44 11.17 24.71
C MET A 193 13.74 11.21 23.90
N ASP A 194 14.77 11.84 24.49
CA ASP A 194 16.17 11.81 24.01
C ASP A 194 16.84 10.47 24.33
#